data_AF-A0A956FUZ6-F1
#
_entry.id   AF-A0A956FUZ6-F1
#
_cell.length_a   1.000
_cell.length_b   1.000
_cell.length_c   1.000
_cell.angle_alpha   90.00
_cell.angle_beta   90.00
_cell.angle_gamma   90.00
#
_symmetry.space_group_name_H-M   'P 1'
#
loop_
_entity.id
_entity.type
_entity.pdbx_description
1 polymer ?
#
loop_
_entity_poly.entity_id
_entity_poly.type
_entity_poly.pdbx_seq_one_letter_code
_entity_poly.pdbx_strand_id
1 'polypeptide(L)'
;NLLHDALGLGEDRPPGAGGLALRPDGADLPYFLRAYWSWKRRLPFAFRVCSRGTAGAAPRCKEPRSNLSAAYGEAGRGDELTRIQRFFAKTITLGVHSGNALTAHGDSASDLYPIRIDRESLRPGVIFADPYGHALVLSELRRDGEGEAAALLAVDGQADGAIDLKPFSEGTFLWRSEGPQGGAGFKHFRPALAYGDGVVQVADDELGALAGRDDLWRGYAELEAEAFYDAVREVFDPPPWDPQPQLRHAVDALAELVRARVDAVERATAAAAGRRRPVGMPRGAGLFEGTGSWQNLSTPARDLRLLMAIDVVLGVAPRVRERPDRFVLRGDVDAAVGALKRDLDALLREPAYSVAYTRSDGSEWTLTLADIVERSVALERAYNPNDCPEIRWGAPPESEEAATCDRRAPAEQRARMERYRGWFHERRFPARGSKAP
;
A
#
# COMPACT_ATOMS: atom_id res chain seq x y z
N ASN A 1 7.01 -23.38 10.58
CA ASN A 1 5.83 -22.72 11.19
C ASN A 1 5.54 -23.39 12.54
N LEU A 2 5.82 -22.71 13.66
CA LEU A 2 5.65 -23.26 15.02
C LEU A 2 4.20 -23.56 15.39
N LEU A 3 3.23 -22.98 14.67
CA LEU A 3 1.81 -23.22 14.88
C LEU A 3 1.21 -24.19 13.86
N HIS A 4 2.03 -24.87 13.05
CA HIS A 4 1.54 -25.77 12.02
C HIS A 4 0.75 -26.94 12.62
N ASP A 5 -0.53 -27.06 12.26
CA ASP A 5 -1.51 -28.03 12.73
C ASP A 5 -1.55 -28.18 14.27
N ALA A 6 -1.27 -27.08 14.99
CA ALA A 6 -1.13 -27.09 16.45
C ALA A 6 -2.42 -27.48 17.19
N LEU A 7 -3.58 -27.41 16.54
CA LEU A 7 -4.85 -27.87 17.11
C LEU A 7 -5.21 -29.30 16.70
N GLY A 8 -4.47 -29.91 15.78
CA GLY A 8 -4.74 -31.24 15.24
C GLY A 8 -6.06 -31.33 14.46
N LEU A 9 -6.56 -30.20 13.94
CA LEU A 9 -7.82 -30.14 13.19
C LEU A 9 -7.59 -30.31 11.68
N GLY A 10 -6.34 -30.42 11.24
CA GLY A 10 -5.97 -30.31 9.83
C GLY A 10 -6.06 -28.87 9.33
N GLU A 11 -5.98 -27.88 10.21
CA GLU A 11 -6.31 -26.49 9.86
C GLU A 11 -5.35 -25.84 8.87
N ASP A 12 -4.11 -26.36 8.77
CA ASP A 12 -3.09 -25.89 7.83
C ASP A 12 -2.92 -26.82 6.62
N ARG A 13 -3.84 -27.78 6.42
CA ARG A 13 -3.90 -28.53 5.15
C ARG A 13 -4.15 -27.56 3.99
N PRO A 14 -3.77 -27.93 2.76
CA PRO A 14 -4.14 -27.16 1.59
C PRO A 14 -5.66 -26.87 1.57
N PRO A 15 -6.12 -25.69 1.11
CA PRO A 15 -7.55 -25.33 1.11
C PRO A 15 -8.46 -26.36 0.42
N GLY A 16 -7.96 -27.04 -0.62
CA GLY A 16 -8.69 -28.12 -1.32
C GLY A 16 -8.74 -29.47 -0.58
N ALA A 17 -8.01 -29.59 0.53
CA ALA A 17 -7.91 -30.79 1.37
C ALA A 17 -8.52 -30.56 2.77
N GLY A 18 -9.39 -29.57 2.91
CA GLY A 18 -10.16 -29.29 4.13
C GLY A 18 -9.48 -28.38 5.16
N GLY A 19 -8.34 -27.76 4.83
CA GLY A 19 -7.73 -26.73 5.68
C GLY A 19 -8.30 -25.32 5.43
N LEU A 20 -7.82 -24.34 6.18
CA LEU A 20 -8.32 -22.96 6.11
C LEU A 20 -8.05 -22.31 4.75
N ALA A 21 -9.10 -21.72 4.17
CA ALA A 21 -9.03 -20.95 2.94
C ALA A 21 -9.14 -19.44 3.23
N LEU A 22 -7.99 -18.78 3.42
CA LEU A 22 -7.92 -17.34 3.71
C LEU A 22 -7.39 -16.56 2.51
N ARG A 23 -8.05 -15.46 2.14
CA ARG A 23 -7.64 -14.56 1.05
C ARG A 23 -7.85 -13.10 1.48
N PRO A 24 -7.10 -12.60 2.47
CA PRO A 24 -7.24 -11.23 2.92
C PRO A 24 -6.67 -10.25 1.88
N ASP A 25 -7.29 -9.08 1.76
CA ASP A 25 -6.65 -7.90 1.17
C ASP A 25 -5.83 -7.14 2.24
N GLY A 26 -5.23 -6.00 1.86
CA GLY A 26 -4.38 -5.22 2.76
C GLY A 26 -5.10 -4.74 4.03
N ALA A 27 -6.40 -4.48 3.98
CA ALA A 27 -7.16 -4.06 5.15
C ALA A 27 -7.55 -5.24 6.06
N ASP A 28 -7.84 -6.40 5.46
CA ASP A 28 -8.22 -7.62 6.19
C ASP A 28 -7.00 -8.33 6.81
N LEU A 29 -5.84 -8.26 6.17
CA LEU A 29 -4.64 -9.04 6.53
C LEU A 29 -4.25 -8.88 8.01
N PRO A 30 -4.14 -7.65 8.58
CA PRO A 30 -3.80 -7.49 10.00
C PRO A 30 -4.79 -8.21 10.94
N TYR A 31 -6.07 -8.16 10.62
CA TYR A 31 -7.14 -8.77 11.43
C TYR A 31 -7.15 -10.29 11.28
N PHE A 32 -6.89 -10.80 10.08
CA PHE A 32 -6.77 -12.22 9.82
C PHE A 32 -5.60 -12.82 10.61
N LEU A 33 -4.42 -12.19 10.55
CA LEU A 33 -3.25 -12.62 11.32
C LEU A 33 -3.52 -12.59 12.83
N ARG A 34 -4.12 -11.50 13.32
CA ARG A 34 -4.46 -11.34 14.74
C ARG A 34 -5.47 -12.38 15.21
N ALA A 35 -6.55 -12.59 14.46
CA ALA A 35 -7.59 -13.57 14.79
C ALA A 35 -7.08 -15.02 14.67
N TYR A 36 -6.28 -15.34 13.66
CA TYR A 36 -5.65 -16.65 13.51
C TYR A 36 -4.72 -16.97 14.69
N TRP A 37 -3.87 -16.02 15.07
CA TRP A 37 -3.02 -16.16 16.25
C TRP A 37 -3.84 -16.35 17.53
N SER A 38 -4.82 -15.47 17.77
CA SER A 38 -5.67 -15.56 18.96
C SER A 38 -6.43 -16.89 19.02
N TRP A 39 -6.99 -17.36 17.90
CA TRP A 39 -7.69 -18.64 17.84
C TRP A 39 -6.76 -19.82 18.17
N LYS A 40 -5.60 -19.92 17.50
CA LYS A 40 -4.63 -21.00 17.75
C LYS A 40 -4.08 -20.99 19.18
N ARG A 41 -4.04 -19.82 19.82
CA ARG A 41 -3.55 -19.65 21.19
C ARG A 41 -4.64 -19.61 22.25
N ARG A 42 -5.92 -19.80 21.86
CA ARG A 42 -7.10 -19.70 22.75
C ARG A 42 -7.17 -18.36 23.50
N LEU A 43 -6.75 -17.27 22.84
CA LEU A 43 -6.78 -15.91 23.40
C LEU A 43 -8.06 -15.16 22.99
N PRO A 44 -8.46 -14.16 23.78
CA PRO A 44 -9.46 -13.19 23.35
C PRO A 44 -9.03 -12.47 22.07
N PHE A 45 -10.01 -12.20 21.22
CA PHE A 45 -9.88 -11.38 20.02
C PHE A 45 -11.06 -10.43 19.96
N ALA A 46 -10.78 -9.15 19.73
CA ALA A 46 -11.77 -8.10 19.58
C ALA A 46 -11.51 -7.30 18.31
N PHE A 47 -12.56 -6.92 17.62
CA PHE A 47 -12.51 -5.96 16.52
C PHE A 47 -13.80 -5.16 16.44
N ARG A 48 -13.77 -3.95 15.87
CA ARG A 48 -14.95 -3.11 15.72
C ARG A 48 -15.38 -3.04 14.25
N VAL A 49 -16.66 -2.77 14.04
CA VAL A 49 -17.14 -2.35 12.71
C VAL A 49 -17.09 -0.84 12.67
N CYS A 50 -16.37 -0.29 11.69
CA CYS A 50 -16.17 1.14 11.55
C CYS A 50 -16.92 1.69 10.32
N SER A 51 -17.13 3.00 10.30
CA SER A 51 -17.51 3.72 9.09
C SER A 51 -16.29 3.94 8.21
N ARG A 52 -16.49 4.26 6.93
CA ARG A 52 -15.39 4.55 5.98
C ARG A 52 -14.77 5.95 6.12
N GLY A 53 -15.31 6.80 6.99
CA GLY A 53 -15.01 8.23 7.00
C GLY A 53 -15.62 8.98 5.80
N THR A 54 -15.38 10.28 5.71
CA THR A 54 -15.80 11.15 4.59
C THR A 54 -14.65 12.05 4.13
N ALA A 55 -14.95 13.18 3.47
CA ALA A 55 -14.01 14.24 3.16
C ALA A 55 -13.97 15.37 4.21
N GLY A 56 -14.78 15.32 5.29
CA GLY A 56 -14.59 16.18 6.48
C GLY A 56 -14.57 15.48 7.84
N ALA A 57 -14.62 14.15 7.90
CA ALA A 57 -14.71 13.41 9.16
C ALA A 57 -14.01 12.04 9.11
N ALA A 58 -13.22 11.73 10.14
CA ALA A 58 -12.56 10.45 10.30
C ALA A 58 -13.57 9.30 10.52
N PRO A 59 -13.20 8.05 10.18
CA PRO A 59 -13.93 6.85 10.60
C PRO A 59 -14.33 6.84 12.06
N ARG A 60 -15.53 6.31 12.34
CA ARG A 60 -16.03 6.06 13.70
C ARG A 60 -16.41 4.60 13.83
N CYS A 61 -16.09 4.00 14.97
CA CYS A 61 -16.35 2.59 15.20
C CYS A 61 -17.50 2.37 16.17
N LYS A 62 -18.16 1.22 16.01
CA LYS A 62 -19.19 0.73 16.92
C LYS A 62 -18.54 -0.03 18.09
N GLU A 63 -19.37 -0.60 18.95
CA GLU A 63 -18.92 -1.50 20.02
C GLU A 63 -18.12 -2.70 19.49
N PRO A 64 -17.15 -3.20 20.27
CA PRO A 64 -16.29 -4.30 19.86
C PRO A 64 -17.09 -5.60 19.74
N ARG A 65 -16.77 -6.35 18.69
CA ARG A 65 -17.18 -7.73 18.46
C ARG A 65 -16.06 -8.64 18.91
N SER A 66 -16.42 -9.79 19.47
CA SER A 66 -15.46 -10.70 20.09
C SER A 66 -15.73 -12.15 19.77
N ASN A 67 -14.67 -12.95 19.68
CA ASN A 67 -14.77 -14.40 19.65
C ASN A 67 -15.38 -15.00 20.93
N LEU A 68 -15.48 -14.22 22.01
CA LEU A 68 -16.11 -14.64 23.28
C LEU A 68 -17.61 -14.34 23.34
N SER A 69 -18.14 -13.46 22.47
CA SER A 69 -19.57 -13.12 22.56
C SER A 69 -20.44 -14.28 22.09
N ALA A 70 -21.58 -14.51 22.77
CA ALA A 70 -22.50 -15.61 22.47
C ALA A 70 -22.97 -15.66 20.99
N ALA A 71 -23.08 -14.49 20.34
CA ALA A 71 -23.42 -14.38 18.92
C ALA A 71 -22.38 -15.04 17.99
N TYR A 72 -21.13 -15.21 18.44
CA TYR A 72 -20.05 -15.83 17.69
C TYR A 72 -19.57 -17.15 18.31
N GLY A 73 -19.77 -17.35 19.62
CA GLY A 73 -19.36 -18.56 20.36
C GLY A 73 -20.20 -19.81 20.08
N GLU A 74 -21.49 -19.67 19.75
CA GLU A 74 -22.41 -20.83 19.71
C GLU A 74 -23.31 -20.94 18.46
N ALA A 75 -23.41 -19.90 17.63
CA ALA A 75 -24.51 -19.79 16.66
C ALA A 75 -24.34 -20.54 15.31
N GLY A 76 -23.36 -21.45 15.18
CA GLY A 76 -23.02 -22.05 13.89
C GLY A 76 -23.01 -23.59 13.88
N ARG A 77 -23.78 -24.21 12.96
CA ARG A 77 -23.60 -25.63 12.61
C ARG A 77 -22.18 -25.88 12.09
N GLY A 78 -21.58 -27.01 12.48
CA GLY A 78 -20.26 -27.49 12.02
C GLY A 78 -19.23 -27.65 13.14
N ASP A 79 -18.12 -28.32 12.81
CA ASP A 79 -16.95 -28.45 13.68
C ASP A 79 -16.23 -27.10 13.90
N GLU A 80 -15.20 -27.11 14.75
CA GLU A 80 -14.45 -25.90 15.11
C GLU A 80 -13.83 -25.23 13.87
N LEU A 81 -13.26 -26.03 12.96
CA LEU A 81 -12.60 -25.54 11.76
C LEU A 81 -13.59 -24.83 10.82
N THR A 82 -14.78 -25.41 10.66
CA THR A 82 -15.89 -24.81 9.90
C THR A 82 -16.34 -23.49 10.52
N ARG A 83 -16.43 -23.42 11.85
CA ARG A 83 -16.86 -22.20 12.56
C ARG A 83 -15.85 -21.07 12.38
N ILE A 84 -14.55 -21.34 12.56
CA ILE A 84 -13.52 -20.30 12.41
C ILE A 84 -13.37 -19.87 10.95
N GLN A 85 -13.46 -20.78 9.98
CA GLN A 85 -13.45 -20.42 8.56
C GLN A 85 -14.61 -19.49 8.20
N ARG A 86 -15.81 -19.78 8.75
CA ARG A 86 -16.97 -18.89 8.60
C ARG A 86 -16.74 -17.53 9.26
N PHE A 87 -16.12 -17.51 10.45
CA PHE A 87 -15.77 -16.26 11.13
C PHE A 87 -14.85 -15.38 10.28
N PHE A 88 -13.78 -15.93 9.70
CA PHE A 88 -12.94 -15.20 8.75
C PHE A 88 -13.75 -14.68 7.55
N ALA A 89 -14.44 -15.57 6.83
CA ALA A 89 -15.09 -15.24 5.56
C ALA A 89 -16.36 -14.37 5.68
N LYS A 90 -17.04 -14.38 6.83
CA LYS A 90 -18.34 -13.69 7.02
C LYS A 90 -18.34 -12.66 8.12
N THR A 91 -17.44 -12.75 9.10
CA THR A 91 -17.42 -11.83 10.23
C THR A 91 -16.32 -10.79 10.08
N ILE A 92 -15.09 -11.21 9.79
CA ILE A 92 -13.98 -10.27 9.57
C ILE A 92 -14.13 -9.59 8.21
N THR A 93 -14.19 -10.33 7.10
CA THR A 93 -14.26 -9.75 5.73
C THR A 93 -15.47 -8.82 5.51
N LEU A 94 -16.58 -9.02 6.22
CA LEU A 94 -17.74 -8.12 6.13
C LEU A 94 -17.73 -6.99 7.17
N GLY A 95 -16.91 -7.10 8.21
CA GLY A 95 -16.88 -6.18 9.34
C GLY A 95 -15.69 -5.22 9.34
N VAL A 96 -14.59 -5.59 8.69
CA VAL A 96 -13.36 -4.82 8.59
C VAL A 96 -13.22 -4.22 7.20
N HIS A 97 -12.66 -3.01 7.15
CA HIS A 97 -12.16 -2.40 5.92
C HIS A 97 -11.15 -1.30 6.29
N SER A 98 -10.57 -0.63 5.30
CA SER A 98 -9.63 0.51 5.44
C SER A 98 -9.94 1.54 6.55
N GLY A 99 -11.20 1.75 6.90
CA GLY A 99 -11.61 2.75 7.89
C GLY A 99 -11.25 2.35 9.32
N ASN A 100 -11.12 1.06 9.60
CA ASN A 100 -10.66 0.56 10.88
C ASN A 100 -9.23 1.05 11.18
N ALA A 101 -8.35 0.98 10.18
CA ALA A 101 -6.97 1.42 10.28
C ALA A 101 -6.83 2.95 10.33
N LEU A 102 -7.81 3.66 9.78
CA LEU A 102 -7.83 5.13 9.65
C LEU A 102 -8.66 5.85 10.71
N THR A 103 -9.03 5.23 11.82
CA THR A 103 -9.59 5.99 12.96
C THR A 103 -8.64 7.10 13.41
N ALA A 104 -9.19 8.20 13.93
CA ALA A 104 -8.38 9.35 14.37
C ALA A 104 -7.38 8.94 15.45
N HIS A 105 -6.18 9.57 15.48
CA HIS A 105 -5.10 9.21 16.40
C HIS A 105 -5.48 9.25 17.89
N GLY A 106 -6.48 10.07 18.26
CA GLY A 106 -6.98 10.17 19.64
C GLY A 106 -8.31 9.46 19.90
N ASP A 107 -8.82 8.66 18.96
CA ASP A 107 -10.07 7.93 19.15
C ASP A 107 -9.80 6.62 19.91
N SER A 108 -10.07 6.61 21.22
CA SER A 108 -9.98 5.39 22.04
C SER A 108 -11.05 4.35 21.72
N ALA A 109 -12.15 4.73 21.07
CA ALA A 109 -13.18 3.81 20.59
C ALA A 109 -12.82 3.23 19.22
N SER A 110 -11.60 2.71 19.09
CA SER A 110 -11.03 2.13 17.87
C SER A 110 -10.40 0.77 18.16
N ASP A 111 -9.92 0.07 17.12
CA ASP A 111 -9.17 -1.19 17.31
C ASP A 111 -7.67 -0.96 17.48
N LEU A 112 -7.17 0.16 16.97
CA LEU A 112 -5.74 0.44 16.82
C LEU A 112 -5.39 1.76 17.49
N TYR A 113 -4.21 1.85 18.09
CA TYR A 113 -3.65 3.10 18.60
C TYR A 113 -2.33 3.42 17.89
N PRO A 114 -2.03 4.71 17.65
CA PRO A 114 -0.80 5.11 16.98
C PRO A 114 0.41 4.98 17.90
N ILE A 115 1.54 4.58 17.33
CA ILE A 115 2.76 4.31 18.10
C ILE A 115 3.91 5.19 17.66
N ARG A 116 4.87 5.38 18.57
CA ARG A 116 6.11 6.12 18.33
C ARG A 116 6.92 5.48 17.22
N ILE A 117 7.61 6.30 16.42
CA ILE A 117 8.55 5.83 15.40
C ILE A 117 9.91 5.66 16.07
N ASP A 118 10.16 4.49 16.62
CA ASP A 118 11.45 4.12 17.17
C ASP A 118 11.67 2.60 17.15
N ARG A 119 12.87 2.20 17.56
CA ARG A 119 13.29 0.80 17.58
C ARG A 119 12.45 -0.07 18.53
N GLU A 120 11.99 0.49 19.64
CA GLU A 120 11.27 -0.27 20.64
C GLU A 120 9.82 -0.52 20.24
N SER A 121 9.25 0.36 19.42
CA SER A 121 7.87 0.34 19.00
C SER A 121 7.68 -0.36 17.65
N LEU A 122 8.59 -0.15 16.68
CA LEU A 122 8.50 -0.76 15.34
C LEU A 122 8.99 -2.22 15.33
N ARG A 123 8.09 -3.14 15.71
CA ARG A 123 8.34 -4.59 15.76
C ARG A 123 7.44 -5.37 14.79
N PRO A 124 7.78 -6.64 14.49
CA PRO A 124 6.89 -7.51 13.71
C PRO A 124 5.46 -7.56 14.31
N GLY A 125 4.46 -7.40 13.45
CA GLY A 125 3.04 -7.32 13.82
C GLY A 125 2.48 -5.90 13.96
N VAL A 126 3.33 -4.87 13.93
CA VAL A 126 2.89 -3.46 13.78
C VAL A 126 2.18 -3.29 12.44
N ILE A 127 1.14 -2.46 12.44
CA ILE A 127 0.38 -2.12 11.23
C ILE A 127 0.81 -0.74 10.78
N PHE A 128 1.26 -0.61 9.53
CA PHE A 128 1.33 0.69 8.88
C PHE A 128 0.04 0.92 8.11
N ALA A 129 -0.68 1.99 8.41
CA ALA A 129 -1.85 2.43 7.65
C ALA A 129 -1.47 3.68 6.84
N ASP A 130 -1.53 3.58 5.52
CA ASP A 130 -1.30 4.74 4.66
C ASP A 130 -2.53 5.68 4.69
N PRO A 131 -2.39 6.96 4.31
CA PRO A 131 -3.50 7.91 4.29
C PRO A 131 -4.68 7.53 3.37
N TYR A 132 -4.50 6.52 2.52
CA TYR A 132 -5.46 6.12 1.49
C TYR A 132 -6.19 4.82 1.84
N GLY A 133 -5.85 4.23 2.99
CA GLY A 133 -6.53 3.08 3.55
C GLY A 133 -5.93 1.74 3.18
N HIS A 134 -4.75 1.72 2.55
CA HIS A 134 -3.95 0.50 2.44
C HIS A 134 -3.24 0.25 3.76
N ALA A 135 -3.10 -1.03 4.13
CA ALA A 135 -2.40 -1.40 5.35
C ALA A 135 -1.39 -2.50 5.09
N LEU A 136 -0.24 -2.36 5.75
CA LEU A 136 0.89 -3.29 5.70
C LEU A 136 1.15 -3.79 7.12
N VAL A 137 1.63 -5.03 7.25
CA VAL A 137 2.02 -5.60 8.55
C VAL A 137 3.53 -5.77 8.59
N LEU A 138 4.21 -5.06 9.48
CA LEU A 138 5.66 -5.21 9.64
C LEU A 138 5.99 -6.67 9.95
N SER A 139 6.97 -7.23 9.27
CA SER A 139 7.41 -8.62 9.45
C SER A 139 8.81 -8.70 10.02
N GLU A 140 9.68 -7.79 9.62
CA GLU A 140 11.09 -7.90 9.95
C GLU A 140 11.77 -6.52 9.96
N LEU A 141 12.68 -6.34 10.93
CA LEU A 141 13.58 -5.21 11.02
C LEU A 141 15.01 -5.75 10.91
N ARG A 142 15.62 -5.63 9.74
CA ARG A 142 17.01 -6.00 9.47
C ARG A 142 17.91 -4.79 9.65
N ARG A 143 19.06 -5.00 10.28
CA ARG A 143 20.08 -3.98 10.49
C ARG A 143 21.30 -4.34 9.69
N ASP A 144 22.10 -3.32 9.40
CA ASP A 144 23.41 -3.53 8.83
C ASP A 144 24.28 -4.35 9.80
N GLY A 145 24.80 -5.47 9.30
CA GLY A 145 25.51 -6.49 10.08
C GLY A 145 25.28 -7.89 9.52
N GLU A 146 26.37 -8.60 9.20
CA GLU A 146 26.38 -9.96 8.61
C GLU A 146 26.01 -10.07 7.12
N GLY A 147 26.31 -9.04 6.31
CA GLY A 147 26.32 -9.14 4.85
C GLY A 147 24.96 -8.95 4.15
N GLU A 148 23.89 -8.65 4.89
CA GLU A 148 22.61 -8.19 4.35
C GLU A 148 22.39 -6.68 4.59
N ALA A 149 21.78 -6.00 3.63
CA ALA A 149 21.47 -4.57 3.76
C ALA A 149 20.39 -4.32 4.82
N ALA A 150 20.53 -3.22 5.56
CA ALA A 150 19.52 -2.78 6.51
C ALA A 150 18.16 -2.54 5.80
N ALA A 151 17.09 -3.06 6.38
CA ALA A 151 15.77 -2.99 5.78
C ALA A 151 14.67 -3.11 6.83
N LEU A 152 13.58 -2.35 6.63
CA LEU A 152 12.30 -2.64 7.27
C LEU A 152 11.40 -3.32 6.25
N LEU A 153 10.91 -4.52 6.58
CA LEU A 153 10.06 -5.31 5.69
C LEU A 153 8.64 -5.41 6.24
N ALA A 154 7.67 -5.39 5.34
CA ALA A 154 6.27 -5.60 5.67
C ALA A 154 5.59 -6.54 4.68
N VAL A 155 4.59 -7.25 5.18
CA VAL A 155 3.71 -8.10 4.39
C VAL A 155 2.52 -7.29 3.91
N ASP A 156 2.22 -7.44 2.62
CA ASP A 156 1.13 -6.78 1.92
C ASP A 156 0.13 -7.80 1.38
N GLY A 157 -1.16 -7.62 1.70
CA GLY A 157 -2.26 -8.39 1.12
C GLY A 157 -2.80 -7.74 -0.14
N GLN A 158 -2.65 -8.38 -1.28
CA GLN A 158 -3.17 -7.89 -2.55
C GLN A 158 -4.65 -8.23 -2.72
N ALA A 159 -5.37 -7.44 -3.53
CA ALA A 159 -6.80 -7.64 -3.80
C ALA A 159 -7.11 -8.95 -4.56
N ASP A 160 -6.12 -9.57 -5.20
CA ASP A 160 -6.22 -10.89 -5.82
C ASP A 160 -5.93 -12.05 -4.83
N GLY A 161 -5.60 -11.72 -3.59
CA GLY A 161 -5.27 -12.66 -2.51
C GLY A 161 -3.79 -13.06 -2.46
N ALA A 162 -2.92 -12.48 -3.30
CA ALA A 162 -1.48 -12.65 -3.16
C ALA A 162 -0.96 -11.98 -1.89
N ILE A 163 0.06 -12.59 -1.29
CA ILE A 163 0.73 -12.06 -0.09
C ILE A 163 2.18 -11.78 -0.47
N ASP A 164 2.56 -10.52 -0.46
CA ASP A 164 3.88 -10.06 -0.88
C ASP A 164 4.70 -9.55 0.30
N LEU A 165 6.01 -9.77 0.26
CA LEU A 165 6.95 -9.10 1.16
C LEU A 165 7.48 -7.84 0.47
N LYS A 166 7.35 -6.67 1.11
CA LYS A 166 7.75 -5.38 0.56
C LYS A 166 8.75 -4.67 1.49
N PRO A 167 9.87 -4.13 0.95
CA PRO A 167 10.77 -3.29 1.73
C PRO A 167 10.19 -1.88 1.91
N PHE A 168 10.65 -1.21 2.97
CA PHE A 168 10.35 0.18 3.22
C PHE A 168 10.87 1.08 2.11
N SER A 169 9.96 1.79 1.47
CA SER A 169 10.22 2.74 0.40
C SER A 169 9.08 3.74 0.32
N GLU A 170 9.35 4.92 -0.22
CA GLU A 170 8.34 5.97 -0.42
C GLU A 170 7.19 5.51 -1.36
N GLY A 171 7.46 4.56 -2.26
CA GLY A 171 6.45 4.00 -3.18
C GLY A 171 5.55 2.92 -2.58
N THR A 172 5.97 2.30 -1.46
CA THR A 172 5.21 1.25 -0.77
C THR A 172 4.54 1.78 0.49
N PHE A 173 5.27 2.56 1.29
CA PHE A 173 4.79 3.18 2.53
C PHE A 173 4.38 4.62 2.21
N LEU A 174 3.23 4.77 1.54
CA LEU A 174 2.76 6.08 1.10
C LEU A 174 2.50 6.98 2.32
N TRP A 175 3.09 8.17 2.34
CA TRP A 175 2.93 9.12 3.43
C TRP A 175 2.55 10.50 2.93
N ARG A 176 1.66 11.16 3.68
CA ARG A 176 1.37 12.59 3.61
C ARG A 176 0.91 13.08 4.98
N SER A 177 1.41 14.25 5.39
CA SER A 177 0.91 15.06 6.51
C SER A 177 -0.56 15.45 6.28
N GLU A 178 -0.88 15.86 5.04
CA GLU A 178 -2.24 16.20 4.61
C GLU A 178 -2.91 15.02 3.87
N GLY A 179 -3.65 14.19 4.60
CA GLY A 179 -4.35 13.01 4.08
C GLY A 179 -5.85 12.96 4.43
N PRO A 180 -6.70 12.26 3.65
CA PRO A 180 -8.13 12.12 3.90
C PRO A 180 -8.41 11.63 5.32
N GLN A 181 -9.38 12.23 6.00
CA GLN A 181 -9.48 12.22 7.45
C GLN A 181 -9.37 10.83 8.07
N GLY A 182 -8.38 10.72 8.95
CA GLY A 182 -8.07 9.52 9.67
C GLY A 182 -6.64 9.55 10.19
N GLY A 183 -6.32 8.75 11.20
CA GLY A 183 -4.97 8.70 11.73
C GLY A 183 -4.11 7.74 10.90
N ALA A 184 -3.38 8.20 9.88
CA ALA A 184 -2.37 7.38 9.21
C ALA A 184 -1.14 7.14 10.10
N GLY A 185 -0.32 6.13 9.80
CA GLY A 185 0.94 5.86 10.52
C GLY A 185 1.07 4.45 11.04
N PHE A 186 2.11 4.21 11.83
CA PHE A 186 2.31 2.93 12.50
C PHE A 186 1.39 2.81 13.71
N LYS A 187 0.83 1.62 13.88
CA LYS A 187 -0.17 1.33 14.90
C LYS A 187 -0.02 -0.06 15.49
N HIS A 188 -0.44 -0.17 16.74
CA HIS A 188 -0.65 -1.45 17.40
C HIS A 188 -2.15 -1.72 17.58
N PHE A 189 -2.52 -3.00 17.58
CA PHE A 189 -3.81 -3.42 18.11
C PHE A 189 -3.91 -3.06 19.60
N ARG A 190 -5.04 -2.46 19.98
CA ARG A 190 -5.38 -2.30 21.39
C ARG A 190 -5.45 -3.67 22.06
N PRO A 191 -4.82 -3.85 23.23
CA PRO A 191 -4.97 -5.07 24.00
C PRO A 191 -6.46 -5.36 24.25
N ALA A 192 -6.83 -6.62 24.02
CA ALA A 192 -8.19 -7.12 24.23
C ALA A 192 -8.15 -8.05 25.46
N LEU A 193 -8.76 -7.60 26.55
CA LEU A 193 -8.76 -8.30 27.83
C LEU A 193 -10.12 -8.97 28.04
N ALA A 194 -10.11 -10.23 28.50
CA ALA A 194 -11.33 -10.89 28.91
C ALA A 194 -11.88 -10.21 30.17
N TYR A 195 -13.19 -9.91 30.18
CA TYR A 195 -13.87 -9.33 31.33
C TYR A 195 -15.27 -9.93 31.43
N GLY A 196 -15.50 -10.75 32.47
CA GLY A 196 -16.68 -11.61 32.55
C GLY A 196 -16.78 -12.52 31.32
N ASP A 197 -17.97 -12.58 30.71
CA ASP A 197 -18.23 -13.33 29.47
C ASP A 197 -17.88 -12.53 28.19
N GLY A 198 -17.23 -11.37 28.34
CA GLY A 198 -16.96 -10.42 27.27
C GLY A 198 -15.49 -10.10 27.07
N VAL A 199 -15.26 -9.08 26.25
CA VAL A 199 -13.92 -8.52 26.02
C VAL A 199 -13.99 -7.00 26.15
N VAL A 200 -12.96 -6.41 26.74
CA VAL A 200 -12.72 -4.97 26.78
C VAL A 200 -11.47 -4.68 25.97
N GLN A 201 -11.55 -3.69 25.07
CA GLN A 201 -10.37 -3.12 24.43
C GLN A 201 -9.89 -1.95 25.26
N VAL A 202 -8.60 -1.96 25.59
CA VAL A 202 -7.97 -0.99 26.49
C VAL A 202 -7.93 0.40 25.84
N ALA A 203 -8.39 1.40 26.59
CA ALA A 203 -8.41 2.81 26.16
C ALA A 203 -7.02 3.47 26.29
N ASP A 204 -6.83 4.64 25.67
CA ASP A 204 -5.52 5.29 25.61
C ASP A 204 -4.92 5.63 26.98
N ASP A 205 -5.76 6.04 27.93
CA ASP A 205 -5.38 6.42 29.29
C ASP A 205 -4.93 5.23 30.14
N GLU A 206 -5.34 4.01 29.78
CA GLU A 206 -5.00 2.77 30.48
C GLU A 206 -3.81 2.03 29.85
N LEU A 207 -3.40 2.38 28.62
CA LEU A 207 -2.32 1.68 27.91
C LEU A 207 -1.00 1.67 28.68
N GLY A 208 -0.61 2.80 29.26
CA GLY A 208 0.65 2.94 30.00
C GLY A 208 0.74 2.08 31.27
N ALA A 209 -0.37 1.53 31.76
CA ALA A 209 -0.39 0.59 32.88
C ALA A 209 -0.02 -0.85 32.46
N LEU A 210 0.01 -1.14 31.16
CA LEU A 210 0.33 -2.45 30.62
C LEU A 210 1.81 -2.52 30.20
N ALA A 211 2.46 -3.63 30.56
CA ALA A 211 3.87 -3.85 30.21
C ALA A 211 4.10 -3.80 28.69
N GLY A 212 5.03 -2.94 28.25
CA GLY A 212 5.41 -2.78 26.85
C GLY A 212 4.34 -2.10 25.98
N ARG A 213 3.53 -1.21 26.57
CA ARG A 213 2.46 -0.44 25.91
C ARG A 213 2.54 1.07 26.22
N ASP A 214 3.75 1.53 26.52
CA ASP A 214 4.14 2.93 26.76
C ASP A 214 4.59 3.65 25.47
N ASP A 215 4.10 3.16 24.33
CA ASP A 215 4.49 3.58 22.99
C ASP A 215 3.43 4.44 22.28
N LEU A 216 2.29 4.75 22.92
CA LEU A 216 1.25 5.63 22.38
C LEU A 216 1.84 6.99 21.98
N TRP A 217 1.70 7.35 20.70
CA TRP A 217 2.22 8.62 20.18
C TRP A 217 1.33 9.18 19.06
N ARG A 218 1.01 10.47 19.14
CA ARG A 218 0.04 11.14 18.23
C ARG A 218 0.66 12.17 17.30
N GLY A 219 1.99 12.31 17.25
CA GLY A 219 2.67 13.37 16.49
C GLY A 219 2.69 13.18 14.97
N TYR A 220 2.08 12.11 14.43
CA TYR A 220 2.00 11.86 12.99
C TYR A 220 1.38 13.02 12.19
N ALA A 221 0.40 13.73 12.76
CA ALA A 221 -0.26 14.84 12.07
C ALA A 221 0.68 16.03 11.77
N GLU A 222 1.81 16.11 12.47
CA GLU A 222 2.81 17.17 12.34
C GLU A 222 4.00 16.73 11.46
N LEU A 223 4.06 15.46 11.05
CA LEU A 223 5.15 14.93 10.23
C LEU A 223 4.89 15.15 8.75
N GLU A 224 5.64 16.10 8.17
CA GLU A 224 5.81 16.19 6.72
C GLU A 224 6.44 14.92 6.15
N ALA A 225 6.23 14.66 4.86
CA ALA A 225 6.64 13.41 4.23
C ALA A 225 8.11 13.08 4.39
N GLU A 226 8.98 14.05 4.16
CA GLU A 226 10.41 13.86 4.31
C GLU A 226 10.81 13.53 5.76
N ALA A 227 10.23 14.22 6.74
CA ALA A 227 10.49 13.96 8.16
C ALA A 227 10.01 12.57 8.59
N PHE A 228 8.87 12.11 8.06
CA PHE A 228 8.40 10.75 8.29
C PHE A 228 9.36 9.69 7.72
N TYR A 229 9.76 9.84 6.46
CA TYR A 229 10.63 8.85 5.81
C TYR A 229 12.00 8.76 6.48
N ASP A 230 12.57 9.89 6.90
CA ASP A 230 13.81 9.93 7.64
C ASP A 230 13.67 9.27 9.02
N ALA A 231 12.61 9.63 9.78
CA ALA A 231 12.37 9.07 11.10
C ALA A 231 12.26 7.53 11.05
N VAL A 232 11.60 6.97 10.03
CA VAL A 232 11.51 5.51 9.88
C VAL A 232 12.83 4.90 9.44
N ARG A 233 13.56 5.52 8.50
CA ARG A 233 14.85 5.01 8.04
C ARG A 233 15.86 4.95 9.19
N GLU A 234 15.91 5.99 10.01
CA GLU A 234 16.78 6.07 11.19
C GLU A 234 16.61 4.89 12.17
N VAL A 235 15.44 4.24 12.19
CA VAL A 235 15.20 3.08 13.07
C VAL A 235 16.06 1.86 12.69
N PHE A 236 16.32 1.66 11.40
CA PHE A 236 17.07 0.50 10.88
C PHE A 236 18.42 0.84 10.27
N ASP A 237 18.56 2.05 9.73
CA ASP A 237 19.75 2.58 9.05
C ASP A 237 19.98 4.02 9.53
N PRO A 238 20.79 4.23 10.59
CA PRO A 238 21.05 5.56 11.12
C PRO A 238 21.98 6.37 10.19
N PRO A 239 21.75 7.69 10.01
CA PRO A 239 22.62 8.55 9.23
C PRO A 239 24.02 8.70 9.86
N PRO A 240 25.03 9.13 9.09
CA PRO A 240 24.93 9.60 7.71
C PRO A 240 24.79 8.47 6.69
N TRP A 241 23.97 8.67 5.66
CA TRP A 241 23.71 7.65 4.64
C TRP A 241 24.58 7.79 3.39
N ASP A 242 24.90 6.68 2.73
CA ASP A 242 25.45 6.72 1.36
C ASP A 242 24.32 6.99 0.35
N PRO A 243 24.36 8.10 -0.41
CA PRO A 243 23.31 8.41 -1.38
C PRO A 243 23.32 7.48 -2.61
N GLN A 244 24.42 6.76 -2.87
CA GLN A 244 24.56 5.93 -4.06
C GLN A 244 23.70 4.65 -4.02
N PRO A 245 23.72 3.83 -2.95
CA PRO A 245 22.75 2.76 -2.76
C PRO A 245 21.30 3.25 -2.75
N GLN A 246 21.03 4.42 -2.17
CA GLN A 246 19.67 4.98 -2.15
C GLN A 246 19.16 5.29 -3.56
N LEU A 247 20.00 5.88 -4.41
CA LEU A 247 19.68 6.12 -5.81
C LEU A 247 19.34 4.82 -6.55
N ARG A 248 20.20 3.79 -6.40
CA ARG A 248 19.97 2.48 -7.03
C ARG A 248 18.67 1.84 -6.56
N HIS A 249 18.43 1.80 -5.25
CA HIS A 249 17.18 1.24 -4.71
C HIS A 249 15.93 2.01 -5.18
N ALA A 250 16.01 3.34 -5.34
CA ALA A 250 14.91 4.12 -5.89
C ALA A 250 14.64 3.75 -7.36
N VAL A 251 15.69 3.57 -8.17
CA VAL A 251 15.56 3.12 -9.56
C VAL A 251 15.04 1.68 -9.64
N ASP A 252 15.52 0.77 -8.79
CA ASP A 252 15.01 -0.61 -8.71
C ASP A 252 13.51 -0.63 -8.38
N ALA A 253 13.08 0.17 -7.40
CA ALA A 253 11.67 0.29 -7.04
C ALA A 253 10.82 0.87 -8.19
N LEU A 254 11.34 1.85 -8.93
CA LEU A 254 10.69 2.37 -10.14
C LEU A 254 10.58 1.27 -11.20
N ALA A 255 11.65 0.51 -11.44
CA ALA A 255 11.68 -0.58 -12.41
C ALA A 255 10.64 -1.66 -12.10
N GLU A 256 10.50 -2.06 -10.83
CA GLU A 256 9.49 -3.02 -10.39
C GLU A 256 8.06 -2.52 -10.65
N LEU A 257 7.78 -1.24 -10.38
CA LEU A 257 6.48 -0.65 -10.68
C LEU A 257 6.19 -0.61 -12.19
N VAL A 258 7.21 -0.32 -13.01
CA VAL A 258 7.09 -0.34 -14.48
C VAL A 258 6.82 -1.76 -14.98
N ARG A 259 7.57 -2.77 -14.51
CA ARG A 259 7.35 -4.19 -14.86
C ARG A 259 5.95 -4.66 -14.48
N ALA A 260 5.51 -4.40 -13.25
CA ALA A 260 4.16 -4.76 -12.80
C ALA A 260 3.05 -4.07 -13.63
N ARG A 261 3.35 -2.89 -14.18
CA ARG A 261 2.42 -2.16 -15.05
C ARG A 261 2.32 -2.78 -16.45
N VAL A 262 3.39 -3.38 -16.99
CA VAL A 262 3.34 -4.16 -18.24
C VAL A 262 2.23 -5.20 -18.17
N ASP A 263 2.26 -6.05 -17.14
CA ASP A 263 1.25 -7.10 -16.98
C ASP A 263 -0.18 -6.53 -16.89
N ALA A 264 -0.35 -5.38 -16.22
CA ALA A 264 -1.65 -4.74 -16.09
C ALA A 264 -2.18 -4.16 -17.43
N VAL A 265 -1.30 -3.57 -18.25
CA VAL A 265 -1.65 -3.05 -19.57
C VAL A 265 -1.96 -4.20 -20.53
N GLU A 266 -1.13 -5.24 -20.53
CA GLU A 266 -1.30 -6.43 -21.37
C GLU A 266 -2.62 -7.14 -21.08
N ARG A 267 -2.95 -7.38 -19.80
CA ARG A 267 -4.26 -7.95 -19.41
C ARG A 267 -5.43 -7.13 -19.93
N ALA A 268 -5.34 -5.81 -19.88
CA ALA A 268 -6.40 -4.93 -20.37
C ALA A 268 -6.50 -4.92 -21.90
N THR A 269 -5.37 -5.00 -22.60
CA THR A 269 -5.32 -5.08 -24.06
C THR A 269 -5.90 -6.41 -24.56
N ALA A 270 -5.52 -7.53 -23.96
CA ALA A 270 -6.11 -8.84 -24.27
C ALA A 270 -7.63 -8.85 -24.02
N ALA A 271 -8.09 -8.31 -22.89
CA ALA A 271 -9.52 -8.23 -22.56
C ALA A 271 -10.32 -7.30 -23.48
N ALA A 272 -9.68 -6.36 -24.18
CA ALA A 272 -10.36 -5.43 -25.07
C ALA A 272 -10.74 -6.07 -26.42
N ALA A 273 -9.99 -7.05 -26.92
CA ALA A 273 -10.25 -7.71 -28.21
C ALA A 273 -11.65 -8.37 -28.29
N GLY A 274 -12.15 -8.92 -27.19
CA GLY A 274 -13.48 -9.54 -27.11
C GLY A 274 -14.61 -8.58 -26.69
N ARG A 275 -14.31 -7.30 -26.41
CA ARG A 275 -15.22 -6.41 -25.70
C ARG A 275 -16.00 -5.48 -26.64
N ARG A 276 -17.32 -5.64 -26.67
CA ARG A 276 -18.23 -4.82 -27.51
C ARG A 276 -18.57 -3.44 -26.95
N ARG A 277 -18.40 -3.20 -25.64
CA ARG A 277 -18.78 -1.94 -24.97
C ARG A 277 -17.62 -1.39 -24.15
N PRO A 278 -17.37 -0.07 -24.12
CA PRO A 278 -16.34 0.51 -23.28
C PRO A 278 -16.55 0.18 -21.80
N VAL A 279 -15.45 0.01 -21.05
CA VAL A 279 -15.50 -0.08 -19.59
C VAL A 279 -15.96 1.26 -19.04
N GLY A 280 -16.99 1.27 -18.19
CA GLY A 280 -17.46 2.49 -17.55
C GLY A 280 -16.41 3.04 -16.59
N MET A 281 -16.02 4.31 -16.78
CA MET A 281 -15.16 5.03 -15.85
C MET A 281 -15.98 5.49 -14.63
N PRO A 282 -15.55 5.17 -13.39
CA PRO A 282 -16.15 5.72 -12.17
C PRO A 282 -16.01 7.25 -12.07
N ARG A 283 -16.69 7.82 -11.07
CA ARG A 283 -16.65 9.26 -10.76
C ARG A 283 -16.00 9.47 -9.39
N GLY A 284 -15.38 10.64 -9.23
CA GLY A 284 -14.78 11.06 -7.96
C GLY A 284 -13.67 10.13 -7.50
N ALA A 285 -13.57 9.97 -6.18
CA ALA A 285 -12.67 9.00 -5.54
C ALA A 285 -12.89 7.54 -6.00
N GLY A 286 -14.10 7.22 -6.51
CA GLY A 286 -14.38 5.91 -7.11
C GLY A 286 -13.46 5.55 -8.28
N LEU A 287 -12.69 6.50 -8.82
CA LEU A 287 -11.62 6.22 -9.78
C LEU A 287 -10.59 5.23 -9.23
N PHE A 288 -10.21 5.39 -7.96
CA PHE A 288 -9.21 4.58 -7.27
C PHE A 288 -9.82 3.40 -6.51
N GLU A 289 -11.13 3.44 -6.28
CA GLU A 289 -11.91 2.44 -5.53
C GLU A 289 -12.89 1.66 -6.42
N GLY A 290 -12.68 1.70 -7.73
CA GLY A 290 -13.62 1.10 -8.67
C GLY A 290 -13.75 -0.41 -8.43
N THR A 291 -14.87 -0.98 -8.86
CA THR A 291 -15.17 -2.40 -8.76
C THR A 291 -15.31 -3.03 -10.15
N GLY A 292 -15.28 -4.36 -10.22
CA GLY A 292 -15.52 -5.11 -11.45
C GLY A 292 -14.49 -4.81 -12.56
N SER A 293 -14.95 -4.64 -13.80
CA SER A 293 -14.05 -4.46 -14.95
C SER A 293 -13.14 -3.24 -14.85
N TRP A 294 -13.56 -2.16 -14.17
CA TRP A 294 -12.67 -1.00 -13.96
C TRP A 294 -11.52 -1.37 -13.04
N GLN A 295 -11.82 -2.01 -11.90
CA GLN A 295 -10.81 -2.47 -10.93
C GLN A 295 -9.75 -3.37 -11.58
N ASN A 296 -10.21 -4.27 -12.45
CA ASN A 296 -9.36 -5.32 -13.01
C ASN A 296 -8.49 -4.85 -14.19
N LEU A 297 -8.92 -3.81 -14.93
CA LEU A 297 -8.32 -3.44 -16.22
C LEU A 297 -7.71 -2.03 -16.24
N SER A 298 -8.20 -1.11 -15.41
CA SER A 298 -7.63 0.24 -15.28
C SER A 298 -6.41 0.24 -14.34
N THR A 299 -5.60 1.30 -14.40
CA THR A 299 -4.40 1.42 -13.54
C THR A 299 -4.26 2.72 -12.72
N PRO A 300 -5.31 3.47 -12.35
CA PRO A 300 -5.15 4.82 -11.77
C PRO A 300 -4.32 4.82 -10.48
N ALA A 301 -4.53 3.88 -9.56
CA ALA A 301 -3.75 3.78 -8.33
C ALA A 301 -2.30 3.31 -8.55
N ARG A 302 -2.04 2.59 -9.65
CA ARG A 302 -0.68 2.14 -10.03
C ARG A 302 0.07 3.26 -10.72
N ASP A 303 -0.57 3.93 -11.66
CA ASP A 303 -0.01 5.07 -12.38
C ASP A 303 0.31 6.22 -11.42
N LEU A 304 -0.52 6.46 -10.39
CA LEU A 304 -0.20 7.44 -9.35
C LEU A 304 1.06 7.06 -8.54
N ARG A 305 1.19 5.79 -8.13
CA ARG A 305 2.40 5.30 -7.44
C ARG A 305 3.64 5.35 -8.33
N LEU A 306 3.47 5.07 -9.62
CA LEU A 306 4.55 5.18 -10.61
C LEU A 306 5.06 6.63 -10.70
N LEU A 307 4.15 7.61 -10.78
CA LEU A 307 4.51 9.04 -10.80
C LEU A 307 5.23 9.46 -9.51
N MET A 308 4.77 8.97 -8.35
CA MET A 308 5.46 9.22 -7.08
C MET A 308 6.86 8.61 -7.07
N ALA A 309 7.05 7.39 -7.59
CA ALA A 309 8.38 6.78 -7.68
C ALA A 309 9.32 7.54 -8.62
N ILE A 310 8.79 8.11 -9.72
CA ILE A 310 9.56 9.02 -10.59
C ILE A 310 10.06 10.23 -9.77
N ASP A 311 9.19 10.85 -8.96
CA ASP A 311 9.59 12.00 -8.13
C ASP A 311 10.66 11.63 -7.10
N VAL A 312 10.56 10.45 -6.48
CA VAL A 312 11.56 9.93 -5.53
C VAL A 312 12.93 9.81 -6.20
N VAL A 313 12.96 9.17 -7.37
CA VAL A 313 14.19 8.98 -8.17
C VAL A 313 14.82 10.32 -8.54
N LEU A 314 14.01 11.27 -9.01
CA LEU A 314 14.48 12.62 -9.37
C LEU A 314 14.87 13.46 -8.14
N GLY A 315 14.34 13.14 -6.95
CA GLY A 315 14.52 13.86 -5.70
C GLY A 315 15.78 13.52 -4.91
N VAL A 316 16.48 12.41 -5.21
CA VAL A 316 17.67 11.99 -4.46
C VAL A 316 18.76 13.05 -4.45
N ALA A 317 19.12 13.58 -5.62
CA ALA A 317 20.17 14.59 -5.75
C ALA A 317 19.80 15.95 -5.09
N PRO A 318 18.58 16.49 -5.29
CA PRO A 318 18.09 17.64 -4.51
C PRO A 318 18.19 17.45 -3.00
N ARG A 319 17.75 16.30 -2.46
CA ARG A 319 17.77 16.00 -1.02
C ARG A 319 19.19 16.04 -0.44
N VAL A 320 20.18 15.50 -1.18
CA VAL A 320 21.60 15.56 -0.79
C VAL A 320 22.12 17.00 -0.74
N ARG A 321 21.68 17.87 -1.67
CA ARG A 321 22.07 19.30 -1.66
C ARG A 321 21.46 20.05 -0.49
N GLU A 322 20.19 19.80 -0.20
CA GLU A 322 19.43 20.52 0.83
C GLU A 322 19.90 20.14 2.24
N ARG A 323 20.30 18.88 2.44
CA ARG A 323 20.62 18.33 3.78
C ARG A 323 21.90 17.49 3.75
N PRO A 324 23.05 18.07 3.37
CA PRO A 324 24.29 17.33 3.16
C PRO A 324 24.84 16.69 4.43
N ASP A 325 24.49 17.21 5.61
CA ASP A 325 24.87 16.69 6.93
C ASP A 325 24.28 15.30 7.22
N ARG A 326 23.21 14.91 6.50
CA ARG A 326 22.58 13.59 6.61
C ARG A 326 23.27 12.52 5.76
N PHE A 327 24.27 12.87 4.95
CA PHE A 327 24.87 11.97 3.96
C PHE A 327 26.39 11.88 4.06
N VAL A 328 26.92 10.70 3.74
CA VAL A 328 28.36 10.49 3.51
C VAL A 328 28.68 10.92 2.08
N LEU A 329 29.35 12.05 1.93
CA LEU A 329 29.69 12.62 0.63
C LEU A 329 31.13 12.31 0.21
N ARG A 330 31.31 12.08 -1.09
CA ARG A 330 32.64 12.00 -1.72
C ARG A 330 32.93 13.31 -2.42
N GLY A 331 33.85 14.11 -1.86
CA GLY A 331 34.12 15.47 -2.32
C GLY A 331 33.13 16.49 -1.74
N ASP A 332 33.06 17.67 -2.35
CA ASP A 332 32.07 18.68 -1.96
C ASP A 332 30.65 18.32 -2.44
N VAL A 333 29.66 19.07 -1.97
CA VAL A 333 28.23 18.84 -2.25
C VAL A 333 27.94 18.89 -3.75
N ASP A 334 28.56 19.80 -4.50
CA ASP A 334 28.30 19.95 -5.93
C ASP A 334 28.92 18.82 -6.75
N ALA A 335 30.11 18.35 -6.38
CA ALA A 335 30.73 17.17 -6.96
C ALA A 335 29.87 15.93 -6.70
N ALA A 336 29.39 15.73 -5.47
CA ALA A 336 28.54 14.59 -5.11
C ALA A 336 27.20 14.61 -5.86
N VAL A 337 26.52 15.76 -5.91
CA VAL A 337 25.27 15.92 -6.65
C VAL A 337 25.48 15.75 -8.16
N GLY A 338 26.58 16.28 -8.70
CA GLY A 338 26.94 16.09 -10.10
C GLY A 338 27.17 14.62 -10.45
N ALA A 339 27.79 13.85 -9.56
CA ALA A 339 27.95 12.40 -9.72
C ALA A 339 26.59 11.69 -9.70
N LEU A 340 25.74 11.96 -8.70
CA LEU A 340 24.40 11.34 -8.59
C LEU A 340 23.54 11.58 -9.84
N LYS A 341 23.60 12.79 -10.43
CA LYS A 341 22.87 13.09 -11.67
C LYS A 341 23.37 12.27 -12.86
N ARG A 342 24.68 12.09 -13.00
CA ARG A 342 25.26 11.25 -14.06
C ARG A 342 24.93 9.78 -13.86
N ASP A 343 25.00 9.30 -12.62
CA ASP A 343 24.70 7.92 -12.28
C ASP A 343 23.20 7.63 -12.50
N LEU A 344 22.32 8.56 -12.15
CA LEU A 344 20.88 8.45 -12.44
C LEU A 344 20.63 8.35 -13.94
N ASP A 345 21.23 9.25 -14.71
CA ASP A 345 21.10 9.30 -16.16
C ASP A 345 21.57 8.00 -16.84
N ALA A 346 22.65 7.39 -16.32
CA ALA A 346 23.12 6.07 -16.75
C ALA A 346 22.14 4.96 -16.35
N LEU A 347 21.71 4.92 -15.08
CA LEU A 347 20.78 3.91 -14.56
C LEU A 347 19.45 3.90 -15.32
N LEU A 348 18.88 5.07 -15.63
CA LEU A 348 17.61 5.16 -16.36
C LEU A 348 17.69 4.61 -17.80
N ARG A 349 18.89 4.54 -18.38
CA ARG A 349 19.14 4.00 -19.73
C ARG A 349 19.75 2.60 -19.73
N GLU A 350 19.96 2.01 -18.55
CA GLU A 350 20.50 0.67 -18.44
C GLU A 350 19.54 -0.35 -19.07
N PRO A 351 19.97 -1.13 -20.09
CA PRO A 351 19.11 -2.07 -20.79
C PRO A 351 18.44 -3.12 -19.88
N ALA A 352 19.04 -3.43 -18.73
CA ALA A 352 18.48 -4.36 -17.74
C ALA A 352 17.15 -3.86 -17.11
N TYR A 353 16.89 -2.55 -17.15
CA TYR A 353 15.62 -1.98 -16.69
C TYR A 353 14.63 -1.71 -17.82
N SER A 354 15.02 -1.90 -19.07
CA SER A 354 14.10 -1.76 -20.20
C SER A 354 12.96 -2.77 -20.11
N VAL A 355 11.78 -2.33 -20.52
CA VAL A 355 10.59 -3.17 -20.63
C VAL A 355 10.08 -3.15 -22.06
N ALA A 356 9.35 -4.19 -22.44
CA ALA A 356 8.66 -4.25 -23.72
C ALA A 356 7.16 -4.42 -23.51
N TYR A 357 6.36 -3.86 -24.42
CA TYR A 357 4.92 -4.09 -24.48
C TYR A 357 4.47 -4.33 -25.93
N THR A 358 3.33 -4.96 -26.10
CA THR A 358 2.75 -5.25 -27.42
C THR A 358 1.88 -4.09 -27.88
N ARG A 359 2.24 -3.48 -29.02
CA ARG A 359 1.45 -2.44 -29.69
C ARG A 359 0.14 -3.02 -30.25
N SER A 360 -0.80 -2.14 -30.59
CA SER A 360 -2.10 -2.49 -31.15
C SER A 360 -2.02 -3.29 -32.45
N ASP A 361 -0.93 -3.16 -33.23
CA ASP A 361 -0.70 -3.95 -34.44
C ASP A 361 -0.03 -5.32 -34.19
N GLY A 362 0.25 -5.65 -32.92
CA GLY A 362 0.89 -6.89 -32.50
C GLY A 362 2.42 -6.85 -32.49
N SER A 363 3.04 -5.74 -32.91
CA SER A 363 4.50 -5.58 -32.84
C SER A 363 4.96 -5.19 -31.43
N GLU A 364 6.17 -5.59 -31.07
CA GLU A 364 6.77 -5.27 -29.78
C GLU A 364 7.40 -3.86 -29.80
N TRP A 365 7.27 -3.13 -28.68
CA TRP A 365 7.89 -1.83 -28.48
C TRP A 365 8.65 -1.79 -27.16
N THR A 366 9.91 -1.36 -27.19
CA THR A 366 10.79 -1.29 -26.01
C THR A 366 10.84 0.13 -25.44
N LEU A 367 10.77 0.24 -24.12
CA LEU A 367 10.90 1.48 -23.36
C LEU A 367 12.00 1.34 -22.32
N THR A 368 12.88 2.34 -22.24
CA THR A 368 13.80 2.53 -21.10
C THR A 368 13.09 3.22 -19.95
N LEU A 369 13.68 3.23 -18.75
CA LEU A 369 13.15 4.05 -17.66
C LEU A 369 13.26 5.55 -17.96
N ALA A 370 14.26 5.97 -18.74
CA ALA A 370 14.40 7.35 -19.19
C ALA A 370 13.16 7.78 -20.01
N ASP A 371 12.69 6.92 -20.92
CA ASP A 371 11.46 7.17 -21.68
C ASP A 371 10.24 7.31 -20.75
N ILE A 372 10.13 6.45 -19.74
CA ILE A 372 9.02 6.50 -18.76
C ILE A 372 9.05 7.82 -17.96
N VAL A 373 10.23 8.25 -17.53
CA VAL A 373 10.42 9.51 -16.78
C VAL A 373 10.03 10.71 -17.66
N GLU A 374 10.50 10.76 -18.91
CA GLU A 374 10.16 11.81 -19.87
C GLU A 374 8.64 11.89 -20.12
N ARG A 375 7.96 10.74 -20.12
CA ARG A 375 6.50 10.63 -20.35
C ARG A 375 5.64 10.86 -19.11
N SER A 376 6.21 11.20 -17.95
CA SER A 376 5.49 11.41 -16.69
C SER A 376 4.20 12.25 -16.84
N VAL A 377 4.26 13.36 -17.57
CA VAL A 377 3.10 14.23 -17.83
C VAL A 377 1.99 13.53 -18.63
N ALA A 378 2.35 12.66 -19.58
CA ALA A 378 1.37 11.88 -20.34
C ALA A 378 0.73 10.80 -19.46
N LEU A 379 1.53 10.19 -18.57
CA LEU A 379 1.10 9.14 -17.65
C LEU A 379 0.05 9.60 -16.62
N GLU A 380 -0.05 10.90 -16.34
CA GLU A 380 -1.12 11.51 -15.52
C GLU A 380 -2.54 11.20 -16.01
N ARG A 381 -2.71 10.72 -17.26
CA ARG A 381 -4.01 10.38 -17.87
C ARG A 381 -4.01 9.04 -18.61
N ALA A 382 -3.02 8.18 -18.37
CA ALA A 382 -2.76 6.97 -19.18
C ALA A 382 -3.39 5.68 -18.62
N TYR A 383 -4.28 5.80 -17.63
CA TYR A 383 -4.78 4.67 -16.85
C TYR A 383 -6.06 4.01 -17.38
N ASN A 384 -6.66 4.51 -18.46
CA ASN A 384 -7.97 4.07 -18.93
C ASN A 384 -7.89 2.82 -19.82
N PRO A 385 -8.62 1.72 -19.49
CA PRO A 385 -8.54 0.46 -20.21
C PRO A 385 -9.23 0.48 -21.59
N ASN A 386 -9.84 1.60 -21.97
CA ASN A 386 -10.43 1.79 -23.30
C ASN A 386 -9.45 2.42 -24.29
N ASP A 387 -8.32 2.97 -23.82
CA ASP A 387 -7.26 3.45 -24.68
C ASP A 387 -6.39 2.27 -25.19
N CYS A 388 -5.75 2.48 -26.34
CA CYS A 388 -4.73 1.58 -26.89
C CYS A 388 -3.50 1.55 -25.96
N PRO A 389 -2.70 0.47 -25.98
CA PRO A 389 -1.51 0.35 -25.11
C PRO A 389 -0.52 1.52 -25.28
N GLU A 390 -0.39 2.09 -26.48
CA GLU A 390 0.49 3.24 -26.79
C GLU A 390 0.12 4.48 -25.98
N ILE A 391 -1.17 4.87 -25.97
CA ILE A 391 -1.67 5.98 -25.14
C ILE A 391 -1.45 5.65 -23.66
N ARG A 392 -1.66 4.38 -23.29
CA ARG A 392 -1.44 3.93 -21.91
C ARG A 392 0.03 3.96 -21.52
N TRP A 393 0.97 3.95 -22.45
CA TRP A 393 2.39 4.16 -22.19
C TRP A 393 2.87 5.58 -22.50
N GLY A 394 1.95 6.51 -22.75
CA GLY A 394 2.26 7.91 -22.97
C GLY A 394 3.03 8.15 -24.27
N ALA A 395 2.85 7.29 -25.28
CA ALA A 395 3.48 7.44 -26.59
C ALA A 395 3.29 8.88 -27.11
N PRO A 396 4.38 9.56 -27.52
CA PRO A 396 4.27 10.92 -28.07
C PRO A 396 3.30 10.95 -29.25
N PRO A 397 2.41 11.95 -29.35
CA PRO A 397 1.54 12.10 -30.52
C PRO A 397 2.37 12.12 -31.80
N GLU A 398 1.84 11.52 -32.87
CA GLU A 398 2.49 11.48 -34.20
C GLU A 398 3.82 10.71 -34.28
N SER A 399 4.21 10.00 -33.21
CA SER A 399 5.35 9.08 -33.23
C SER A 399 5.04 7.78 -33.98
N GLU A 400 6.09 7.06 -34.39
CA GLU A 400 5.98 5.69 -34.93
C GLU A 400 5.29 4.75 -33.92
N GLU A 401 5.56 4.92 -32.63
CA GLU A 401 4.89 4.21 -31.55
C GLU A 401 3.38 4.45 -31.60
N ALA A 402 2.96 5.71 -31.63
CA ALA A 402 1.54 6.08 -31.58
C ALA A 402 0.75 5.74 -32.87
N ALA A 403 1.43 5.49 -33.99
CA ALA A 403 0.81 5.25 -35.28
C ALA A 403 -0.01 3.95 -35.34
N THR A 404 0.31 2.97 -34.49
CA THR A 404 -0.38 1.67 -34.40
C THR A 404 -1.66 1.71 -33.57
N CYS A 405 -1.87 2.77 -32.80
CA CYS A 405 -2.99 2.91 -31.87
C CYS A 405 -4.35 2.84 -32.58
N ASP A 406 -5.12 1.79 -32.28
CA ASP A 406 -6.38 1.46 -32.95
C ASP A 406 -7.64 1.90 -32.18
N ARG A 407 -7.49 2.33 -30.93
CA ARG A 407 -8.61 2.64 -30.04
C ARG A 407 -8.32 3.77 -29.06
N ARG A 408 -9.37 4.48 -28.67
CA ARG A 408 -9.33 5.53 -27.64
C ARG A 408 -10.50 5.43 -26.68
N ALA A 409 -10.28 5.89 -25.46
CA ALA A 409 -11.35 6.07 -24.49
C ALA A 409 -12.43 7.02 -25.03
N PRO A 410 -13.71 6.81 -24.65
CA PRO A 410 -14.81 7.69 -25.03
C PRO A 410 -14.52 9.15 -24.66
N ALA A 411 -14.99 10.10 -25.47
CA ALA A 411 -14.72 11.53 -25.29
C ALA A 411 -15.10 12.04 -23.88
N GLU A 412 -16.23 11.57 -23.33
CA GLU A 412 -16.65 11.91 -21.96
C GLU A 412 -15.64 11.45 -20.90
N GLN A 413 -15.06 10.27 -21.08
CA GLN A 413 -14.06 9.73 -20.15
C GLN A 413 -12.74 10.50 -20.30
N ARG A 414 -12.31 10.82 -21.52
CA ARG A 414 -11.11 11.66 -21.75
C ARG A 414 -11.24 13.03 -21.10
N ALA A 415 -12.38 13.70 -21.28
CA ALA A 415 -12.66 14.97 -20.62
C ALA A 415 -12.68 14.85 -19.09
N ARG A 416 -13.10 13.69 -18.55
CA ARG A 416 -13.06 13.42 -17.11
C ARG A 416 -11.64 13.18 -16.61
N MET A 417 -10.81 12.44 -17.36
CA MET A 417 -9.40 12.28 -17.03
C MET A 417 -8.67 13.61 -17.01
N GLU A 418 -8.98 14.52 -17.94
CA GLU A 418 -8.42 15.88 -17.91
C GLU A 418 -8.80 16.63 -16.62
N ARG A 419 -10.06 16.56 -16.21
CA ARG A 419 -10.50 17.16 -14.93
C ARG A 419 -9.84 16.51 -13.72
N TYR A 420 -9.50 15.23 -13.78
CA TYR A 420 -8.90 14.49 -12.66
C TYR A 420 -7.37 14.54 -12.65
N ARG A 421 -6.77 15.13 -13.69
CA ARG A 421 -5.33 15.26 -13.85
C ARG A 421 -4.65 15.89 -12.64
N GLY A 422 -5.30 16.87 -11.98
CA GLY A 422 -4.79 17.53 -10.78
C GLY A 422 -4.39 16.54 -9.67
N TRP A 423 -5.16 15.45 -9.47
CA TRP A 423 -4.79 14.42 -8.50
C TRP A 423 -3.48 13.70 -8.85
N PHE A 424 -3.23 13.44 -10.13
CA PHE A 424 -2.01 12.81 -10.58
C PHE A 424 -0.83 13.78 -10.57
N HIS A 425 -1.07 15.00 -11.02
CA HIS A 425 -0.10 16.08 -11.01
C HIS A 425 0.32 16.48 -9.60
N GLU A 426 -0.58 16.47 -8.62
CA GLU A 426 -0.25 16.76 -7.23
C GLU A 426 0.20 15.52 -6.46
N ARG A 427 0.23 14.34 -7.09
CA ARG A 427 0.58 13.04 -6.48
C ARG A 427 -0.32 12.69 -5.29
N ARG A 428 -1.60 13.03 -5.43
CA ARG A 428 -2.58 13.06 -4.36
C ARG A 428 -3.75 12.16 -4.70
N PHE A 429 -3.98 11.12 -3.90
CA PHE A 429 -5.27 10.44 -3.99
C PHE A 429 -6.37 11.36 -3.43
N PRO A 430 -7.54 11.43 -4.08
CA PRO A 430 -8.67 12.19 -3.58
C PRO A 430 -9.17 11.63 -2.26
N ALA A 431 -9.64 12.53 -1.38
CA ALA A 431 -10.44 12.13 -0.24
C ALA A 431 -11.75 11.47 -0.72
N ARG A 432 -12.21 10.46 0.02
CA ARG A 432 -13.51 9.80 -0.26
C ARG A 432 -14.64 10.84 -0.30
N GLY A 433 -15.42 10.83 -1.37
CA GLY A 433 -16.50 11.80 -1.61
C GLY A 433 -16.10 13.04 -2.42
N SER A 434 -14.81 13.24 -2.70
CA SER A 434 -14.34 14.28 -3.63
C SER A 434 -14.88 14.04 -5.03
N LYS A 435 -15.45 15.08 -5.66
CA LYS A 435 -16.06 14.99 -6.99
C LYS A 435 -15.06 15.28 -8.13
N ALA A 436 -14.06 16.11 -7.86
CA ALA A 436 -12.96 16.54 -8.72
C ALA A 436 -11.82 17.12 -7.83
N PRO A 437 -10.57 17.23 -8.33
CA PRO A 437 -9.51 17.99 -7.66
C PRO A 437 -9.90 19.44 -7.40
#